data_AF-A0A4S4N4J5-F1
#
_entry.id   AF-A0A4S4N4J5-F1
#
_cell.length_a   1.000
_cell.length_b   1.000
_cell.length_c   1.000
_cell.angle_alpha   90.00
_cell.angle_beta   90.00
_cell.angle_gamma   90.00
#
_symmetry.space_group_name_H-M   'P 1'
#
loop_
_entity.id
_entity.type
_entity.pdbx_description
1 polymer ?
#
loop_
_entity_poly.entity_id
_entity_poly.type
_entity_poly.pdbx_seq_one_letter_code
_entity_poly.pdbx_strand_id
1 'polypeptide(L)'
;MSSPSKPTSSENIVSQKYDRCMADLVVKAGVGFGVGVVASVILFRRRAWPIALSAGFGGGAAYADCDRSFNPARVPGTRIIPHTPTPAEESK
;
A
#
# COMPACT_ATOMS: atom_id res chain seq x y z
N MET A 1 6.43 17.96 -27.34
CA MET A 1 5.03 17.96 -27.79
C MET A 1 4.21 17.24 -26.72
N SER A 2 3.50 18.00 -25.89
CA SER A 2 2.66 17.44 -24.83
C SER A 2 1.41 16.83 -25.46
N SER A 3 1.25 15.52 -25.35
CA SER A 3 0.04 14.83 -25.79
C SER A 3 -1.19 15.41 -25.06
N PRO A 4 -2.33 15.59 -25.74
CA PRO A 4 -3.54 16.07 -25.09
C PRO A 4 -3.96 15.03 -24.06
N SER A 5 -4.04 15.43 -22.80
CA SER A 5 -4.55 14.59 -21.72
C SER A 5 -6.00 14.27 -22.05
N LYS A 6 -6.25 13.07 -22.60
CA LYS A 6 -7.61 12.51 -22.76
C LYS A 6 -8.37 12.75 -21.44
N PRO A 7 -9.67 13.12 -21.47
CA PRO A 7 -10.46 13.14 -20.25
C PRO A 7 -10.27 11.79 -19.58
N THR A 8 -9.79 11.81 -18.33
CA THR A 8 -9.41 10.59 -17.63
C THR A 8 -10.65 9.73 -17.53
N SER A 9 -10.73 8.69 -18.37
CA SER A 9 -11.85 7.75 -18.38
C SER A 9 -12.02 7.23 -16.96
N SER A 10 -13.25 7.02 -16.53
CA SER A 10 -13.55 6.45 -15.20
C SER A 10 -12.79 5.14 -14.97
N GLU A 11 -12.53 4.39 -16.04
CA GLU A 11 -11.71 3.17 -16.07
C GLU A 11 -10.27 3.43 -15.63
N ASN A 12 -9.65 4.50 -16.12
CA ASN A 12 -8.25 4.85 -15.83
C ASN A 12 -8.09 5.25 -14.36
N ILE A 13 -9.07 5.94 -13.78
CA ILE A 13 -9.08 6.27 -12.34
C ILE A 13 -9.15 5.01 -11.47
N VAL A 14 -9.96 4.02 -11.87
CA VAL A 14 -10.07 2.75 -11.14
C VAL A 14 -8.78 1.95 -11.24
N SER A 15 -8.18 1.87 -12.43
CA SER A 15 -6.88 1.22 -12.65
C SER A 15 -5.79 1.85 -11.79
N GLN A 16 -5.71 3.18 -11.76
CA GLN A 16 -4.69 3.89 -10.98
C GLN A 16 -4.81 3.62 -9.47
N LYS A 17 -6.04 3.56 -8.93
CA LYS A 17 -6.27 3.21 -7.52
C LYS A 17 -5.91 1.77 -7.21
N TYR A 18 -6.22 0.85 -8.13
CA TYR A 18 -5.88 -0.56 -7.98
C TYR A 18 -4.36 -0.76 -7.97
N ASP A 19 -3.63 -0.13 -8.89
CA ASP A 19 -2.17 -0.20 -8.94
C ASP A 19 -1.54 0.33 -7.64
N ARG A 20 -2.05 1.46 -7.12
CA ARG A 20 -1.60 2.02 -5.84
C ARG A 20 -1.86 1.05 -4.69
N CYS A 21 -3.04 0.44 -4.65
CA CYS A 21 -3.42 -0.55 -3.65
C CYS A 21 -2.51 -1.78 -3.68
N MET A 22 -2.24 -2.31 -4.87
CA MET A 22 -1.36 -3.47 -5.03
C MET A 22 0.08 -3.14 -4.63
N ALA A 23 0.57 -1.95 -4.96
CA ALA A 23 1.88 -1.50 -4.54
C ALA A 23 2.00 -1.42 -3.00
N ASP A 24 1.02 -0.80 -2.33
CA ASP A 24 1.03 -0.71 -0.86
C ASP A 24 0.93 -2.10 -0.22
N LEU A 25 0.09 -2.98 -0.78
CA LEU A 25 -0.05 -4.36 -0.30
C LEU A 25 1.28 -5.09 -0.36
N VAL A 26 1.98 -5.06 -1.51
CA VAL A 26 3.28 -5.72 -1.66
C VAL A 26 4.32 -5.15 -0.70
N VAL A 27 4.39 -3.82 -0.56
CA VAL A 27 5.35 -3.18 0.34
C VAL A 27 5.04 -3.53 1.80
N LYS A 28 3.80 -3.35 2.25
CA LYS A 28 3.41 -3.50 3.66
C LYS A 28 3.38 -4.97 4.08
N ALA A 29 2.89 -5.86 3.22
CA ALA A 29 2.97 -7.30 3.46
C ALA A 29 4.40 -7.81 3.38
N GLY A 30 5.24 -7.28 2.47
CA GLY A 30 6.66 -7.62 2.36
C GLY A 30 7.46 -7.21 3.60
N VAL A 31 7.23 -5.99 4.11
CA VAL A 31 7.83 -5.53 5.38
C VAL A 31 7.33 -6.39 6.54
N GLY A 32 6.02 -6.65 6.63
CA GLY A 32 5.45 -7.53 7.65
C GLY A 32 6.06 -8.94 7.60
N PHE A 33 6.17 -9.52 6.42
CA PHE A 33 6.79 -10.82 6.20
C PHE A 33 8.27 -10.83 6.61
N GLY A 34 9.05 -9.83 6.23
CA GLY A 34 10.46 -9.71 6.62
C GLY A 34 10.63 -9.66 8.14
N VAL A 35 9.85 -8.82 8.83
CA VAL A 35 9.82 -8.75 10.29
C VAL A 35 9.39 -10.10 10.89
N GLY A 36 8.38 -10.74 10.30
CA GLY A 36 7.91 -12.07 10.69
C GLY A 36 8.97 -13.16 10.61
N VAL A 37 9.77 -13.17 9.54
CA VAL A 37 10.87 -14.12 9.35
C VAL A 37 11.94 -13.91 10.41
N VAL A 38 12.37 -12.66 10.63
CA VAL A 38 13.38 -12.33 11.65
C VAL A 38 12.87 -12.72 13.05
N ALA A 39 11.64 -12.37 13.38
CA ALA A 39 11.01 -12.77 14.64
C ALA A 39 10.87 -14.28 14.78
N SER A 40 10.50 -14.98 13.71
CA SER A 40 10.35 -16.45 13.68
C SER A 40 11.66 -17.16 14.01
N VAL A 41 12.78 -16.69 13.43
CA VAL A 41 14.10 -17.30 13.62
C VAL A 41 14.65 -17.01 15.01
N ILE A 42 14.52 -15.78 15.51
CA ILE A 42 15.15 -15.35 16.78
C ILE A 42 14.32 -15.76 18.00
N LEU A 43 13.01 -15.51 18.00
CA LEU A 43 12.17 -15.62 19.20
C LEU A 43 11.32 -16.89 19.23
N PHE A 44 10.89 -17.38 18.06
CA PHE A 44 9.89 -18.45 17.97
C PHE A 44 10.44 -19.77 17.46
N ARG A 45 11.78 -19.94 17.42
CA ARG A 45 12.45 -21.22 17.13
C ARG A 45 11.94 -21.86 15.83
N ARG A 46 11.76 -21.04 14.77
CA ARG A 46 11.26 -21.41 13.43
C ARG A 46 9.75 -21.73 13.32
N ARG A 47 8.90 -21.30 14.26
CA ARG A 47 7.44 -21.41 14.07
C ARG A 47 6.97 -20.50 12.94
N ALA A 48 6.12 -20.99 12.04
CA ALA A 48 5.62 -20.21 10.90
C ALA A 48 4.47 -19.23 11.24
N TRP A 49 3.78 -19.41 12.37
CA TRP A 49 2.69 -18.54 12.82
C TRP A 49 3.04 -17.04 12.93
N PRO A 50 4.21 -16.61 13.48
CA PRO A 50 4.60 -15.20 13.49
C PRO A 50 4.74 -14.59 12.08
N ILE A 51 5.14 -15.37 11.08
CA ILE A 51 5.23 -14.92 9.68
C ILE A 51 3.83 -14.69 9.13
N ALA A 52 2.92 -15.64 9.33
CA ALA A 52 1.54 -15.50 8.90
C ALA A 52 0.81 -14.33 9.60
N LEU A 53 1.03 -14.14 10.91
CA LEU A 53 0.45 -13.02 11.65
C LEU A 53 0.98 -11.67 11.19
N SER A 54 2.29 -11.53 11.05
CA SER A 54 2.91 -10.25 10.67
C SER A 54 2.61 -9.87 9.22
N ALA A 55 2.67 -10.83 8.29
CA ALA A 55 2.26 -10.62 6.91
C ALA A 55 0.75 -10.34 6.81
N GLY A 56 -0.08 -11.04 7.59
CA GLY A 56 -1.52 -10.80 7.65
C GLY A 56 -1.88 -9.42 8.20
N PHE A 57 -1.16 -8.93 9.22
CA PHE A 57 -1.32 -7.57 9.74
C PHE A 57 -0.91 -6.53 8.69
N GLY A 58 0.24 -6.72 8.03
CA GLY A 58 0.69 -5.85 6.93
C GLY A 58 -0.31 -5.81 5.77
N GLY A 59 -0.81 -6.96 5.33
CA GLY A 59 -1.83 -7.04 4.29
C GLY A 59 -3.16 -6.42 4.71
N GLY A 60 -3.61 -6.63 5.95
CA GLY A 60 -4.85 -6.05 6.47
C GLY A 60 -4.78 -4.52 6.57
N ALA A 61 -3.64 -3.98 7.00
CA ALA A 61 -3.43 -2.53 7.06
C ALA A 61 -3.38 -1.90 5.65
N ALA A 62 -2.79 -2.58 4.66
CA ALA A 62 -2.83 -2.14 3.26
C ALA A 62 -4.26 -2.19 2.70
N TYR A 63 -5.03 -3.25 3.01
CA TYR A 63 -6.43 -3.35 2.59
C TYR A 63 -7.28 -2.20 3.13
N ALA A 64 -7.08 -1.81 4.40
CA ALA A 64 -7.78 -0.67 4.98
C ALA A 64 -7.39 0.65 4.29
N ASP A 65 -6.15 0.78 3.80
CA ASP A 65 -5.71 1.94 3.01
C ASP A 65 -6.38 1.97 1.62
N CYS A 66 -6.48 0.79 0.99
CA CYS A 66 -7.21 0.62 -0.26
C CYS A 66 -8.70 0.99 -0.12
N ASP A 67 -9.38 0.50 0.93
CA ASP A 67 -10.80 0.79 1.16
C ASP A 67 -11.06 2.30 1.30
N ARG A 68 -10.18 3.02 2.00
CA ARG A 68 -10.24 4.49 2.11
C ARG A 68 -10.04 5.20 0.76
N SER A 69 -9.20 4.64 -0.11
CA SER A 69 -8.95 5.18 -1.45
C SER A 69 -10.16 5.02 -2.38
N PHE A 70 -10.94 3.93 -2.22
CA PHE A 70 -12.15 3.69 -2.99
C PHE A 70 -13.38 4.41 -2.42
N ASN A 71 -13.49 4.50 -1.08
CA ASN A 71 -14.63 5.12 -0.41
C ASN A 71 -14.21 6.22 0.58
N PRO A 72 -13.77 7.39 0.09
CA PRO A 72 -13.25 8.48 0.92
C PRO A 72 -14.29 9.06 1.90
N ALA A 73 -15.58 8.87 1.63
CA ALA A 73 -16.67 9.30 2.52
C ALA A 73 -16.78 8.50 3.83
N ARG A 74 -16.11 7.33 3.94
CA ARG A 74 -16.05 6.56 5.20
C ARG A 74 -15.02 7.10 6.19
N VAL A 75 -14.25 8.14 5.84
CA VAL A 75 -13.20 8.69 6.71
C VAL A 75 -13.69 10.02 7.32
N PRO A 76 -14.03 10.07 8.62
CA PRO A 76 -14.37 11.32 9.27
C PRO A 76 -13.12 12.23 9.32
N GLY A 77 -13.19 13.41 8.71
CA GLY A 77 -12.29 14.52 9.03
C GLY A 77 -10.91 14.59 8.34
N THR A 78 -10.55 13.69 7.43
CA THR A 78 -9.24 13.77 6.73
C THR A 78 -9.37 14.25 5.29
N ARG A 79 -8.68 15.35 4.94
CA ARG A 79 -8.45 15.73 3.55
C ARG A 79 -7.30 14.91 2.97
N ILE A 80 -7.61 14.07 1.98
CA ILE A 80 -6.61 13.37 1.19
C ILE A 80 -5.89 14.42 0.36
N ILE A 81 -4.68 14.81 0.78
CA ILE A 81 -3.80 15.59 -0.09
C ILE A 81 -3.33 14.59 -1.15
N PRO A 82 -3.71 14.73 -2.43
CA PRO A 82 -3.12 13.92 -3.47
C PRO A 82 -1.61 14.15 -3.40
N HIS A 83 -0.85 13.08 -3.18
CA HIS A 83 0.58 13.09 -3.43
C HIS A 83 0.74 13.58 -4.88
N THR A 84 1.24 14.81 -5.00
CA THR A 84 1.90 15.23 -6.23
C THR A 84 3.23 14.48 -6.18
N PRO A 85 3.62 13.69 -7.19
CA PRO A 85 4.96 13.14 -7.20
C PRO A 85 5.91 14.32 -7.17
N THR A 86 6.52 14.57 -6.01
CA THR A 86 7.63 15.53 -5.90
C THR A 86 8.71 15.02 -6.83
N PRO A 87 9.07 15.75 -7.89
CA PRO A 87 10.26 15.41 -8.64
C PRO A 87 11.45 15.71 -7.72
N ALA A 88 12.24 14.67 -7.43
CA ALA A 88 13.58 14.72 -6.83
C ALA A 88 13.68 14.92 -5.29
N GLU A 89 13.92 13.81 -4.59
CA GLU A 89 14.85 13.60 -3.46
C GLU A 89 14.84 12.06 -3.25
N GLU A 90 15.89 11.25 -3.26
CA GLU A 90 17.32 11.48 -3.11
C GLU A 90 18.06 10.17 -3.50
N SER A 91 18.97 10.21 -4.47
CA SER A 91 19.98 9.17 -4.71
C SER A 91 21.21 9.81 -5.35
N LYS A 92 22.06 10.34 -4.47
CA LYS A 92 23.51 10.61 -4.63
C LYS A 92 23.98 11.48 -5.80
#